data_AF-A0A9X7ZHL2-F1
#
_entry.id   AF-A0A9X7ZHL2-F1
#
_cell.length_a   1.000
_cell.length_b   1.000
_cell.length_c   1.000
_cell.angle_alpha   90.00
_cell.angle_beta   90.00
_cell.angle_gamma   90.00
#
_symmetry.space_group_name_H-M   'P 1'
#
loop_
_entity.id
_entity.type
_entity.pdbx_description
1 polymer ?
#
loop_
_entity_poly.entity_id
_entity_poly.type
_entity_poly.pdbx_seq_one_letter_code
_entity_poly.pdbx_strand_id
1 'polypeptide(L)'
;MWSAPKPTRRLRVIGPLTAVTAGLITAALPMPSADGPRTADVRLTASDTAGSPLGGGTALILGPSGIPTPGQRYADLANELYLQPHGFTGTIQILTTPERLFFDKAESRIEGAQILTTAIQQQIAGGGVSAENPVVVFGYSQSAGFSGLTMDQLHAQGVPSDLVRFMLVGDPVAPNGGIWSGLGVFPTTPDNLYPTDIYNFEYDGFADFPRYPLNLLSDLNAFMGIFTQHLEYLSIDADQISNAVLLPGSAELTGEGLTNYYMIPAQTLPLLSPLLLLPVIGQPLYDLLEPDMRILVNLGYGNITDGWFPGPANVATPLGLFPTGLDWSAVQQALIDGAQQGFQNAISDLFPPWSALTPLAEAAQADFTDVVSAIAAVFGI
;
A
#
# COMPACT_ATOMS: atom_id res chain seq x y z
N MET A 1 -5.46 26.03 -19.03
CA MET A 1 -5.29 24.62 -18.64
C MET A 1 -5.25 24.58 -17.13
N TRP A 2 -6.12 23.79 -16.51
CA TRP A 2 -6.34 23.76 -15.06
C TRP A 2 -5.06 23.37 -14.31
N SER A 3 -4.56 24.26 -13.47
CA SER A 3 -3.58 23.93 -12.43
C SER A 3 -4.34 23.32 -11.25
N ALA A 4 -4.12 22.05 -10.96
CA ALA A 4 -4.58 21.44 -9.71
C ALA A 4 -3.83 22.07 -8.52
N PRO A 5 -4.48 22.36 -7.39
CA PRO A 5 -3.81 22.84 -6.20
C PRO A 5 -2.89 21.75 -5.61
N LYS A 6 -1.64 22.12 -5.26
CA LYS A 6 -0.68 21.23 -4.59
C LYS A 6 -1.23 20.83 -3.20
N PRO A 7 -1.25 19.53 -2.83
CA PRO A 7 -1.60 19.12 -1.48
C PRO A 7 -0.57 19.65 -0.47
N THR A 8 -1.03 20.16 0.65
CA THR A 8 -0.19 20.60 1.76
C THR A 8 0.46 19.39 2.45
N ARG A 9 1.74 19.13 2.17
CA ARG A 9 2.53 18.08 2.83
C ARG A 9 2.71 18.42 4.33
N ARG A 10 2.12 17.61 5.22
CA ARG A 10 2.46 17.65 6.66
C ARG A 10 3.67 16.75 6.90
N LEU A 11 4.84 17.34 7.17
CA LEU A 11 5.99 16.59 7.69
C LEU A 11 5.66 16.07 9.09
N ARG A 12 5.58 14.75 9.27
CA ARG A 12 5.59 14.11 10.59
C ARG A 12 6.98 13.52 10.82
N VAL A 13 7.67 14.04 11.84
CA VAL A 13 8.98 13.54 12.27
C VAL A 13 8.78 12.21 12.99
N ILE A 14 9.17 11.11 12.36
CA ILE A 14 9.25 9.79 13.00
C ILE A 14 10.56 9.74 13.81
N GLY A 15 10.45 9.40 15.10
CA GLY A 15 11.60 9.28 16.02
C GLY A 15 12.60 8.18 15.62
N PRO A 16 13.79 8.13 16.25
CA PRO A 16 14.88 7.29 15.80
C PRO A 16 14.51 5.80 15.90
N LEU A 17 14.41 5.13 14.75
CA LEU A 17 14.20 3.70 14.64
C LEU A 17 15.54 3.02 14.33
N THR A 18 15.95 2.07 15.18
CA THR A 18 17.12 1.22 14.95
C THR A 18 16.89 0.32 13.73
N ALA A 19 17.58 0.61 12.62
CA ALA A 19 17.56 -0.20 11.41
C ALA A 19 18.27 -1.54 11.63
N VAL A 20 17.59 -2.64 11.33
CA VAL A 20 18.19 -3.98 11.23
C VAL A 20 18.10 -4.42 9.78
N THR A 21 19.26 -4.65 9.16
CA THR A 21 19.41 -5.18 7.81
C THR A 21 18.84 -6.59 7.71
N ALA A 22 17.78 -6.80 6.93
CA ALA A 22 17.27 -8.12 6.59
C ALA A 22 18.00 -8.65 5.35
N GLY A 23 18.91 -9.60 5.54
CA GLY A 23 19.52 -10.36 4.44
C GLY A 23 18.54 -11.43 3.94
N LEU A 24 18.19 -11.37 2.65
CA LEU A 24 17.45 -12.44 1.97
C LEU A 24 18.42 -13.58 1.65
N ILE A 25 18.24 -14.75 2.26
CA ILE A 25 18.90 -16.00 1.86
C ILE A 25 17.85 -16.88 1.20
N THR A 26 17.97 -17.11 -0.11
CA THR A 26 17.09 -17.98 -0.89
C THR A 26 17.57 -19.43 -0.81
N ALA A 27 16.76 -20.31 -0.23
CA ALA A 27 16.86 -21.75 -0.43
C ALA A 27 15.68 -22.20 -1.30
N ALA A 28 15.96 -22.60 -2.54
CA ALA A 28 14.94 -23.11 -3.46
C ALA A 28 14.58 -24.55 -3.08
N LEU A 29 13.29 -24.82 -2.86
CA LEU A 29 12.74 -26.17 -2.79
C LEU A 29 11.82 -26.38 -4.00
N PRO A 30 11.80 -27.57 -4.62
CA PRO A 30 10.93 -27.85 -5.76
C PRO A 30 9.48 -28.01 -5.30
N MET A 31 8.55 -27.29 -5.95
CA MET A 31 7.10 -27.39 -5.74
C MET A 31 6.43 -28.10 -6.92
N PRO A 32 5.35 -28.89 -6.70
CA PRO A 32 4.56 -29.49 -7.76
C PRO A 32 3.62 -28.47 -8.41
N SER A 33 3.34 -28.65 -9.70
CA SER A 33 2.40 -27.85 -10.48
C SER A 33 0.97 -27.93 -9.93
N ALA A 34 0.33 -26.79 -9.70
CA ALA A 34 -1.09 -26.72 -9.33
C ALA A 34 -1.98 -26.91 -10.58
N ASP A 35 -2.94 -27.83 -10.50
CA ASP A 35 -3.99 -28.04 -11.50
C ASP A 35 -4.98 -26.86 -11.54
N GLY A 36 -5.53 -26.60 -12.73
CA GLY A 36 -6.30 -25.41 -13.10
C GLY A 36 -7.64 -25.16 -12.40
N PRO A 37 -8.35 -24.07 -12.79
CA PRO A 37 -9.43 -23.50 -12.02
C PRO A 37 -10.67 -24.39 -12.02
N ARG A 38 -11.14 -24.75 -10.81
CA ARG A 38 -12.48 -25.29 -10.59
C ARG A 38 -13.41 -24.13 -10.30
N THR A 39 -14.26 -23.79 -11.25
CA THR A 39 -15.37 -22.85 -11.08
C THR A 39 -16.44 -23.51 -10.20
N ALA A 40 -16.56 -23.07 -8.95
CA ALA A 40 -17.74 -23.33 -8.14
C ALA A 40 -18.75 -22.20 -8.40
N ASP A 41 -20.00 -22.55 -8.73
CA ASP A 41 -21.09 -21.59 -8.90
C ASP A 41 -21.41 -20.94 -7.54
N VAL A 42 -20.92 -19.71 -7.32
CA VAL A 42 -21.32 -18.87 -6.18
C VAL A 42 -22.56 -18.07 -6.59
N ARG A 43 -23.70 -18.39 -5.99
CA ARG A 43 -24.93 -17.61 -6.15
C ARG A 43 -24.82 -16.34 -5.30
N LEU A 44 -24.42 -15.23 -5.92
CA LEU A 44 -24.36 -13.91 -5.30
C LEU A 44 -25.77 -13.50 -4.82
N THR A 45 -25.99 -13.39 -3.51
CA THR A 45 -27.06 -12.54 -3.00
C THR A 45 -26.53 -11.11 -2.84
N ALA A 46 -27.40 -10.10 -2.80
CA ALA A 46 -26.98 -8.68 -2.80
C ALA A 46 -26.08 -8.28 -1.61
N SER A 47 -26.04 -9.11 -0.56
CA SER A 47 -25.23 -8.97 0.65
C SER A 47 -23.83 -9.62 0.57
N ASP A 48 -23.53 -10.37 -0.50
CA ASP A 48 -22.35 -11.24 -0.61
C ASP A 48 -21.26 -10.64 -1.50
N THR A 49 -21.32 -9.34 -1.78
CA THR A 49 -20.43 -8.67 -2.74
C THR A 49 -19.38 -7.83 -2.04
N ALA A 50 -18.15 -7.77 -2.55
CA ALA A 50 -17.17 -6.78 -2.12
C ALA A 50 -17.83 -5.37 -2.15
N GLY A 51 -17.69 -4.59 -1.08
CA GLY A 51 -18.34 -3.28 -0.94
C GLY A 51 -19.77 -3.24 -0.35
N SER A 52 -20.39 -4.37 0.04
CA SER A 52 -21.61 -4.29 0.87
C SER A 52 -21.30 -3.74 2.28
N PRO A 53 -22.24 -3.03 2.94
CA PRO A 53 -22.00 -2.47 4.26
C PRO A 53 -21.59 -3.53 5.30
N LEU A 54 -20.60 -3.20 6.13
CA LEU A 54 -20.03 -4.12 7.14
C LEU A 54 -20.96 -4.37 8.35
N GLY A 55 -22.03 -3.59 8.51
CA GLY A 55 -23.10 -3.89 9.47
C GLY A 55 -22.72 -3.70 10.94
N GLY A 56 -23.54 -4.27 11.83
CA GLY A 56 -23.45 -4.13 13.29
C GLY A 56 -22.79 -5.31 14.02
N GLY A 57 -22.07 -6.18 13.31
CA GLY A 57 -21.43 -7.37 13.87
C GLY A 57 -20.16 -7.08 14.70
N THR A 58 -19.35 -8.11 14.93
CA THR A 58 -18.05 -7.96 15.62
C THR A 58 -16.92 -7.80 14.61
N ALA A 59 -16.04 -6.82 14.81
CA ALA A 59 -14.79 -6.70 14.08
C ALA A 59 -13.61 -7.24 14.91
N LEU A 60 -12.97 -8.31 14.45
CA LEU A 60 -11.73 -8.85 14.99
C LEU A 60 -10.55 -8.05 14.44
N ILE A 61 -9.81 -7.40 15.33
CA ILE A 61 -8.67 -6.52 14.98
C ILE A 61 -7.36 -7.22 15.30
N LEU A 62 -6.54 -7.48 14.27
CA LEU A 62 -5.26 -8.15 14.38
C LEU A 62 -4.11 -7.15 14.17
N GLY A 63 -2.97 -7.40 14.83
CA GLY A 63 -1.78 -6.56 14.71
C GLY A 63 -0.89 -6.95 13.52
N PRO A 64 0.08 -6.10 13.16
CA PRO A 64 1.15 -6.45 12.23
C PRO A 64 2.29 -7.20 12.91
N SER A 65 3.32 -7.55 12.12
CA SER A 65 4.54 -8.22 12.62
C SER A 65 5.10 -7.54 13.87
N GLY A 66 5.31 -8.30 14.94
CA GLY A 66 5.89 -7.78 16.19
C GLY A 66 4.91 -7.10 17.13
N ILE A 67 3.63 -7.06 16.77
CA ILE A 67 2.55 -6.56 17.63
C ILE A 67 1.49 -7.66 17.81
N PRO A 68 1.78 -8.71 18.61
CA PRO A 68 0.83 -9.80 18.89
C PRO A 68 -0.53 -9.36 19.42
N THR A 69 -0.59 -8.22 20.12
CA THR A 69 -1.82 -7.68 20.69
C THR A 69 -1.81 -6.17 20.48
N PRO A 70 -2.51 -5.66 19.45
CA PRO A 70 -2.55 -4.23 19.20
C PRO A 70 -3.20 -3.47 20.37
N GLY A 71 -2.77 -2.23 20.59
CA GLY A 71 -3.38 -1.36 21.60
C GLY A 71 -4.72 -0.78 21.13
N GLN A 72 -5.49 -0.21 22.05
CA GLN A 72 -6.81 0.37 21.73
C GLN A 72 -6.76 1.42 20.62
N ARG A 73 -5.78 2.33 20.65
CA ARG A 73 -5.61 3.37 19.62
C ARG A 73 -5.42 2.79 18.21
N TYR A 74 -4.74 1.65 18.09
CA TYR A 74 -4.59 0.96 16.80
C TYR A 74 -5.96 0.49 16.29
N ALA A 75 -6.75 -0.12 17.18
CA ALA A 75 -8.08 -0.63 16.83
C ALA A 75 -9.06 0.50 16.48
N ASP A 76 -9.00 1.62 17.20
CA ASP A 76 -9.80 2.81 16.92
C ASP A 76 -9.45 3.39 15.53
N LEU A 77 -8.16 3.47 15.18
CA LEU A 77 -7.72 3.95 13.87
C LEU A 77 -8.11 2.99 12.75
N ALA A 78 -7.95 1.68 12.93
CA ALA A 78 -8.40 0.68 11.95
C ALA A 78 -9.91 0.83 11.69
N ASN A 79 -10.69 1.03 12.75
CA ASN A 79 -12.11 1.26 12.67
C ASN A 79 -12.48 2.57 11.95
N GLU A 80 -11.88 3.68 12.34
CA GLU A 80 -12.14 5.01 11.78
C GLU A 80 -11.76 5.09 10.30
N LEU A 81 -10.61 4.52 9.93
CA LEU A 81 -10.04 4.66 8.58
C LEU A 81 -10.60 3.64 7.58
N TYR A 82 -10.89 2.41 8.01
CA TYR A 82 -11.21 1.32 7.08
C TYR A 82 -12.56 0.65 7.33
N LEU A 83 -13.10 0.66 8.55
CA LEU A 83 -14.36 -0.06 8.83
C LEU A 83 -15.58 0.86 8.76
N GLN A 84 -15.57 2.00 9.45
CA GLN A 84 -16.68 2.95 9.44
C GLN A 84 -17.00 3.52 8.05
N PRO A 85 -16.01 3.87 7.20
CA PRO A 85 -16.29 4.32 5.84
C PRO A 85 -17.02 3.26 5.00
N HIS A 86 -16.88 1.98 5.38
CA HIS A 86 -17.56 0.83 4.78
C HIS A 86 -18.82 0.41 5.56
N GLY A 87 -19.38 1.31 6.36
CA GLY A 87 -20.67 1.11 7.04
C GLY A 87 -20.63 0.22 8.28
N PHE A 88 -19.45 0.00 8.87
CA PHE A 88 -19.34 -0.71 10.14
C PHE A 88 -19.92 0.12 11.29
N THR A 89 -20.82 -0.48 12.05
CA THR A 89 -21.52 0.13 13.19
C THR A 89 -21.47 -0.73 14.46
N GLY A 90 -20.73 -1.83 14.39
CA GLY A 90 -20.67 -2.83 15.44
C GLY A 90 -19.61 -2.59 16.49
N THR A 91 -19.13 -3.68 17.10
CA THR A 91 -18.14 -3.63 18.18
C THR A 91 -16.79 -4.17 17.73
N ILE A 92 -15.72 -3.46 18.08
CA ILE A 92 -14.34 -3.93 17.87
C ILE A 92 -13.91 -4.87 19.00
N GLN A 93 -13.22 -5.94 18.62
CA GLN A 93 -12.57 -6.88 19.53
C GLN A 93 -11.13 -7.07 19.07
N ILE A 94 -10.18 -6.69 19.92
CA ILE A 94 -8.76 -6.95 19.69
C ILE A 94 -8.51 -8.46 19.85
N LEU A 95 -7.89 -9.06 18.85
CA LEU A 95 -7.51 -10.46 18.87
C LEU A 95 -6.00 -10.58 19.03
N THR A 96 -5.58 -11.38 20.01
CA THR A 96 -4.16 -11.73 20.18
C THR A 96 -3.80 -12.88 19.24
N THR A 97 -2.79 -12.66 18.42
CA THR A 97 -2.23 -13.65 17.49
C THR A 97 -0.70 -13.70 17.65
N PRO A 98 0.00 -14.70 17.08
CA PRO A 98 1.42 -14.92 17.34
C PRO A 98 2.29 -14.10 16.38
N GLU A 99 2.01 -12.82 16.15
CA GLU A 99 2.80 -11.97 15.24
C GLU A 99 4.22 -11.74 15.78
N ARG A 100 5.22 -12.40 15.17
CA ARG A 100 6.62 -12.37 15.63
C ARG A 100 7.49 -11.52 14.69
N LEU A 101 8.42 -10.74 15.26
CA LEU A 101 9.51 -10.10 14.50
C LEU A 101 10.55 -11.16 14.11
N PHE A 102 10.58 -11.54 12.83
CA PHE A 102 11.57 -12.43 12.20
C PHE A 102 11.68 -13.87 12.79
N PHE A 103 11.81 -14.87 11.90
CA PHE A 103 12.11 -16.30 12.19
C PHE A 103 11.06 -17.14 12.94
N ASP A 104 9.86 -17.27 12.37
CA ASP A 104 9.29 -18.52 11.84
C ASP A 104 7.91 -18.19 11.28
N LYS A 105 7.92 -17.46 10.16
CA LYS A 105 6.67 -16.91 9.59
C LYS A 105 5.73 -18.03 9.16
N ALA A 106 6.21 -19.25 8.88
CA ALA A 106 5.33 -20.35 8.48
C ALA A 106 4.52 -20.85 9.68
N GLU A 107 5.18 -21.17 10.79
CA GLU A 107 4.50 -21.65 12.01
C GLU A 107 3.59 -20.57 12.62
N SER A 108 4.10 -19.35 12.76
CA SER A 108 3.32 -18.20 13.29
C SER A 108 2.07 -17.92 12.46
N ARG A 109 2.14 -18.01 11.12
CA ARG A 109 0.95 -17.80 10.29
C ARG A 109 -0.06 -18.93 10.40
N ILE A 110 0.41 -20.18 10.49
CA ILE A 110 -0.50 -21.34 10.68
C ILE A 110 -1.23 -21.21 12.01
N GLU A 111 -0.50 -20.91 13.09
CA GLU A 111 -1.05 -20.69 14.42
C GLU A 111 -2.00 -19.47 14.43
N GLY A 112 -1.60 -18.36 13.81
CA GLY A 112 -2.44 -17.16 13.68
C GLY A 112 -3.74 -17.42 12.91
N ALA A 113 -3.68 -18.15 11.80
CA ALA A 113 -4.86 -18.56 11.06
C ALA A 113 -5.78 -19.48 11.87
N GLN A 114 -5.22 -20.43 12.64
CA GLN A 114 -6.02 -21.30 13.51
C GLN A 114 -6.73 -20.53 14.63
N ILE A 115 -6.03 -19.56 15.25
CA ILE A 115 -6.60 -18.69 16.28
C ILE A 115 -7.72 -17.84 15.69
N LEU A 116 -7.49 -17.23 14.52
CA LEU A 116 -8.49 -16.41 13.85
C LEU A 116 -9.72 -17.23 13.43
N THR A 117 -9.51 -18.39 12.79
CA THR A 117 -10.59 -19.33 12.43
C THR A 117 -11.43 -19.70 13.66
N THR A 118 -10.77 -20.02 14.78
CA THR A 118 -11.47 -20.36 16.04
C THR A 118 -12.27 -19.17 16.58
N ALA A 119 -11.70 -17.96 16.56
CA ALA A 119 -12.38 -16.75 17.01
C ALA A 119 -13.62 -16.43 16.16
N ILE A 120 -13.53 -16.56 14.84
CA ILE A 120 -14.65 -16.37 13.92
C ILE A 120 -15.76 -17.37 14.19
N GLN A 121 -15.42 -18.66 14.33
CA GLN A 121 -16.41 -19.68 14.67
C GLN A 121 -17.09 -19.44 16.02
N GLN A 122 -16.36 -18.93 17.01
CA GLN A 122 -16.95 -18.56 18.30
C GLN A 122 -17.97 -17.42 18.18
N GLN A 123 -17.68 -16.40 17.36
CA GLN A 123 -18.65 -15.33 17.07
C GLN A 123 -19.91 -15.91 16.41
N ILE A 124 -19.75 -16.77 15.41
CA ILE A 124 -20.86 -17.42 14.71
C ILE A 124 -21.69 -18.28 15.69
N ALA A 125 -21.03 -19.11 16.51
CA ALA A 125 -21.69 -19.97 17.49
C ALA A 125 -22.38 -19.19 18.63
N GLY A 126 -21.89 -17.98 18.95
CA GLY A 126 -22.49 -17.08 19.93
C GLY A 126 -23.85 -16.52 19.50
N GLY A 127 -24.18 -16.60 18.20
CA GLY A 127 -25.40 -16.04 17.63
C GLY A 127 -25.29 -14.54 17.32
N GLY A 128 -26.13 -14.06 16.40
CA GLY A 128 -26.15 -12.65 15.97
C GLY A 128 -25.31 -12.36 14.71
N VAL A 129 -24.51 -13.32 14.24
CA VAL A 129 -23.84 -13.24 12.94
C VAL A 129 -24.84 -13.55 11.83
N SER A 130 -24.87 -12.70 10.81
CA SER A 130 -25.74 -12.78 9.63
C SER A 130 -25.07 -12.09 8.45
N ALA A 131 -25.61 -12.23 7.25
CA ALA A 131 -25.12 -11.50 6.08
C ALA A 131 -25.17 -9.97 6.28
N GLU A 132 -26.15 -9.47 7.04
CA GLU A 132 -26.28 -8.05 7.39
C GLU A 132 -25.39 -7.62 8.56
N ASN A 133 -24.91 -8.57 9.37
CA ASN A 133 -24.03 -8.32 10.52
C ASN A 133 -22.94 -9.40 10.57
N PRO A 134 -22.02 -9.41 9.59
CA PRO A 134 -20.99 -10.43 9.49
C PRO A 134 -19.92 -10.26 10.58
N VAL A 135 -19.09 -11.28 10.76
CA VAL A 135 -17.82 -11.11 11.46
C VAL A 135 -16.86 -10.39 10.52
N VAL A 136 -16.36 -9.24 10.93
CA VAL A 136 -15.38 -8.47 10.17
C VAL A 136 -13.98 -8.79 10.68
N VAL A 137 -13.01 -8.96 9.79
CA VAL A 137 -11.61 -9.19 10.12
C VAL A 137 -10.80 -8.01 9.58
N PHE A 138 -10.08 -7.32 10.45
CA PHE A 138 -9.07 -6.35 10.05
C PHE A 138 -7.67 -6.95 10.20
N GLY A 139 -6.98 -7.16 9.08
CA GLY A 139 -5.62 -7.70 9.03
C GLY A 139 -4.63 -6.68 8.46
N TYR A 140 -3.42 -6.63 9.02
CA TYR A 140 -2.35 -5.74 8.56
C TYR A 140 -1.03 -6.53 8.44
N SER A 141 -0.39 -6.46 7.28
CA SER A 141 0.96 -7.02 7.06
C SER A 141 0.97 -8.54 7.28
N GLN A 142 1.56 -9.04 8.37
CA GLN A 142 1.59 -10.48 8.65
C GLN A 142 0.19 -11.07 8.86
N SER A 143 -0.72 -10.35 9.52
CA SER A 143 -2.09 -10.83 9.73
C SER A 143 -2.96 -10.74 8.48
N ALA A 144 -2.70 -9.77 7.60
CA ALA A 144 -3.22 -9.81 6.25
C ALA A 144 -2.75 -11.08 5.52
N GLY A 145 -1.45 -11.37 5.57
CA GLY A 145 -0.90 -12.49 4.81
C GLY A 145 -1.25 -13.90 5.32
N PHE A 146 -1.73 -14.09 6.55
CA PHE A 146 -2.33 -15.37 6.97
C PHE A 146 -3.85 -15.40 6.87
N SER A 147 -4.50 -14.28 6.53
CA SER A 147 -5.96 -14.25 6.34
C SER A 147 -6.39 -15.16 5.18
N GLY A 148 -5.57 -15.31 4.12
CA GLY A 148 -5.82 -16.29 3.06
C GLY A 148 -5.88 -17.74 3.58
N LEU A 149 -4.99 -18.12 4.50
CA LEU A 149 -5.04 -19.45 5.14
C LEU A 149 -6.28 -19.61 6.04
N THR A 150 -6.74 -18.51 6.65
CA THR A 150 -7.98 -18.50 7.45
C THR A 150 -9.19 -18.71 6.55
N MET A 151 -9.25 -18.02 5.39
CA MET A 151 -10.29 -18.21 4.39
C MET A 151 -10.36 -19.68 3.93
N ASP A 152 -9.22 -20.30 3.61
CA ASP A 152 -9.17 -21.72 3.23
C ASP A 152 -9.73 -22.63 4.34
N GLN A 153 -9.36 -22.37 5.60
CA GLN A 153 -9.83 -23.15 6.75
C GLN A 153 -11.33 -23.02 6.96
N LEU A 154 -11.87 -21.79 6.93
CA LEU A 154 -13.30 -21.52 7.08
C LEU A 154 -14.10 -22.17 5.94
N HIS A 155 -13.61 -22.07 4.71
CA HIS A 155 -14.25 -22.66 3.54
C HIS A 155 -14.28 -24.19 3.65
N ALA A 156 -13.15 -24.81 4.04
CA ALA A 156 -13.07 -26.27 4.25
C ALA A 156 -13.99 -26.76 5.37
N GLN A 157 -14.32 -25.90 6.33
CA GLN A 157 -15.25 -26.18 7.43
C GLN A 157 -16.72 -25.88 7.06
N GLY A 158 -16.98 -25.39 5.85
CA GLY A 158 -18.32 -25.10 5.37
C GLY A 158 -18.93 -23.81 5.95
N VAL A 159 -18.10 -22.88 6.45
CA VAL A 159 -18.59 -21.57 6.91
C VAL A 159 -19.08 -20.77 5.70
N PRO A 160 -20.36 -20.37 5.65
CA PRO A 160 -20.88 -19.57 4.55
C PRO A 160 -20.11 -18.25 4.37
N SER A 161 -19.87 -17.86 3.12
CA SER A 161 -19.04 -16.70 2.77
C SER A 161 -19.64 -15.36 3.19
N ASP A 162 -20.96 -15.30 3.29
CA ASP A 162 -21.73 -14.12 3.69
C ASP A 162 -21.62 -13.78 5.18
N LEU A 163 -21.16 -14.72 6.00
CA LEU A 163 -21.01 -14.51 7.45
C LEU A 163 -19.69 -13.85 7.84
N VAL A 164 -18.73 -13.68 6.92
CA VAL A 164 -17.38 -13.18 7.22
C VAL A 164 -16.90 -12.19 6.16
N ARG A 165 -16.34 -11.06 6.61
CA ARG A 165 -15.76 -10.02 5.76
C ARG A 165 -14.30 -9.77 6.13
N PHE A 166 -13.43 -9.60 5.13
CA PHE A 166 -12.02 -9.29 5.35
C PHE A 166 -11.68 -7.87 4.85
N MET A 167 -11.01 -7.11 5.69
CA MET A 167 -10.42 -5.80 5.40
C MET A 167 -8.92 -5.92 5.64
N LEU A 168 -8.15 -6.01 4.56
CA LEU A 168 -6.72 -6.32 4.62
C LEU A 168 -5.90 -5.12 4.16
N VAL A 169 -4.87 -4.76 4.90
CA VAL A 169 -3.97 -3.66 4.54
C VAL A 169 -2.52 -4.12 4.48
N GLY A 170 -1.79 -3.67 3.46
CA GLY A 170 -0.41 -4.07 3.23
C GLY A 170 -0.23 -5.58 3.12
N ASP A 171 -1.04 -6.23 2.30
CA ASP A 171 -1.04 -7.69 2.15
C ASP A 171 0.22 -8.18 1.40
N PRO A 172 1.15 -8.87 2.06
CA PRO A 172 2.41 -9.25 1.47
C PRO A 172 2.32 -10.52 0.61
N VAL A 173 1.12 -11.12 0.50
CA VAL A 173 0.79 -12.23 -0.41
C VAL A 173 -0.36 -11.86 -1.36
N ALA A 174 -0.60 -10.56 -1.59
CA ALA A 174 -1.49 -10.11 -2.65
C ALA A 174 -1.09 -10.76 -4.00
N PRO A 175 -2.04 -11.19 -4.86
CA PRO A 175 -1.72 -11.91 -6.09
C PRO A 175 -0.79 -11.13 -7.02
N ASN A 176 -1.02 -9.82 -7.13
CA ASN A 176 -0.15 -8.87 -7.82
C ASN A 176 0.50 -7.93 -6.79
N GLY A 177 1.83 -7.78 -6.85
CA GLY A 177 2.60 -6.89 -5.96
C GLY A 177 3.07 -7.50 -4.63
N GLY A 178 2.42 -8.55 -4.11
CA GLY A 178 2.89 -9.20 -2.88
C GLY A 178 4.28 -9.82 -3.04
N ILE A 179 5.23 -9.50 -2.15
CA ILE A 179 6.61 -10.01 -2.26
C ILE A 179 6.67 -11.54 -2.10
N TRP A 180 5.87 -12.11 -1.19
CA TRP A 180 5.95 -13.54 -0.89
C TRP A 180 5.20 -14.41 -1.90
N SER A 181 4.10 -13.90 -2.45
CA SER A 181 3.42 -14.50 -3.59
C SER A 181 4.25 -14.39 -4.86
N GLY A 182 4.87 -13.22 -5.11
CA GLY A 182 5.76 -13.00 -6.25
C GLY A 182 6.98 -13.92 -6.28
N LEU A 183 7.55 -14.22 -5.10
CA LEU A 183 8.62 -15.22 -4.92
C LEU A 183 8.12 -16.67 -5.00
N GLY A 184 6.81 -16.90 -5.05
CA GLY A 184 6.21 -18.24 -5.07
C GLY A 184 6.43 -19.05 -3.78
N VAL A 185 6.75 -18.38 -2.67
CA VAL A 185 7.01 -19.06 -1.39
C VAL A 185 5.74 -19.27 -0.58
N PHE A 186 4.72 -18.42 -0.76
CA PHE A 186 3.39 -18.56 -0.14
C PHE A 186 2.29 -18.45 -1.20
N PRO A 187 1.14 -19.14 -0.99
CA PRO A 187 -0.03 -18.97 -1.84
C PRO A 187 -0.55 -17.53 -1.75
N THR A 188 -1.18 -17.08 -2.83
CA THR A 188 -1.82 -15.76 -2.89
C THR A 188 -3.08 -15.73 -2.02
N THR A 189 -3.42 -14.56 -1.49
CA THR A 189 -4.73 -14.35 -0.86
C THR A 189 -5.85 -14.71 -1.87
N PRO A 190 -6.76 -15.64 -1.54
CA PRO A 190 -7.84 -16.04 -2.44
C PRO A 190 -8.78 -14.88 -2.76
N ASP A 191 -9.26 -14.81 -4.01
CA ASP A 191 -10.14 -13.75 -4.49
C ASP A 191 -11.62 -14.16 -4.54
N ASN A 192 -11.94 -15.40 -4.20
CA ASN A 192 -13.24 -16.02 -4.48
C ASN A 192 -13.85 -16.81 -3.31
N LEU A 193 -13.24 -16.76 -2.11
CA LEU A 193 -13.73 -17.51 -0.94
C LEU A 193 -14.61 -16.68 -0.01
N TYR A 194 -14.18 -15.45 0.31
CA TYR A 194 -14.89 -14.55 1.21
C TYR A 194 -14.80 -13.12 0.66
N PRO A 195 -15.85 -12.30 0.84
CA PRO A 195 -15.78 -10.92 0.42
C PRO A 195 -14.67 -10.15 1.15
N THR A 196 -13.81 -9.51 0.37
CA THR A 196 -12.56 -8.92 0.85
C THR A 196 -12.29 -7.57 0.20
N ASP A 197 -11.81 -6.61 0.97
CA ASP A 197 -11.20 -5.38 0.46
C ASP A 197 -9.72 -5.38 0.86
N ILE A 198 -8.82 -5.21 -0.12
CA ILE A 198 -7.37 -5.15 0.10
C ILE A 198 -6.84 -3.76 -0.27
N TYR A 199 -6.22 -3.07 0.68
CA TYR A 199 -5.56 -1.78 0.46
C TYR A 199 -4.06 -1.94 0.54
N ASN A 200 -3.35 -1.64 -0.56
CA ASN A 200 -1.90 -1.59 -0.59
C ASN A 200 -1.43 -0.18 -0.96
N PHE A 201 -0.29 0.26 -0.43
CA PHE A 201 0.36 1.49 -0.85
C PHE A 201 1.20 1.27 -2.10
N GLU A 202 1.20 2.26 -2.97
CA GLU A 202 2.16 2.35 -4.07
C GLU A 202 3.58 2.34 -3.49
N TYR A 203 4.45 1.49 -4.05
CA TYR A 203 5.82 1.26 -3.59
C TYR A 203 5.98 0.61 -2.22
N ASP A 204 4.93 0.03 -1.64
CA ASP A 204 5.06 -0.78 -0.43
C ASP A 204 6.01 -1.97 -0.67
N GLY A 205 7.16 -2.00 0.01
CA GLY A 205 8.17 -3.03 -0.20
C GLY A 205 7.77 -4.45 0.21
N PHE A 206 6.61 -4.66 0.83
CA PHE A 206 6.05 -5.99 1.06
C PHE A 206 4.82 -6.26 0.21
N ALA A 207 3.96 -5.26 0.00
CA ALA A 207 2.64 -5.43 -0.59
C ALA A 207 2.51 -4.94 -2.04
N ASP A 208 3.50 -4.17 -2.54
CA ASP A 208 3.63 -3.67 -3.90
C ASP A 208 5.11 -3.66 -4.32
N PHE A 209 5.70 -4.85 -4.33
CA PHE A 209 7.09 -5.09 -4.67
C PHE A 209 7.30 -5.03 -6.20
N PRO A 210 8.44 -4.50 -6.70
CA PRO A 210 8.73 -4.42 -8.12
C PRO A 210 8.65 -5.79 -8.79
N ARG A 211 7.92 -5.87 -9.91
CA ARG A 211 7.84 -7.09 -10.70
C ARG A 211 9.21 -7.49 -11.30
N TYR A 212 10.06 -6.51 -11.60
CA TYR A 212 11.34 -6.69 -12.29
C TYR A 212 12.53 -6.26 -11.40
N PRO A 213 13.00 -7.14 -10.49
CA PRO A 213 14.05 -6.83 -9.50
C PRO A 213 15.48 -6.75 -10.08
N LEU A 214 15.64 -6.71 -11.40
CA LEU A 214 16.90 -6.26 -12.01
C LEU A 214 16.99 -4.73 -12.05
N ASN A 215 15.87 -4.04 -11.82
CA ASN A 215 15.85 -2.60 -11.64
C ASN A 215 16.13 -2.22 -10.18
N LEU A 216 17.42 -2.04 -9.88
CA LEU A 216 17.90 -1.75 -8.53
C LEU A 216 17.35 -0.44 -7.95
N LEU A 217 16.93 0.52 -8.80
CA LEU A 217 16.30 1.75 -8.32
C LEU A 217 14.91 1.45 -7.75
N SER A 218 14.16 0.58 -8.41
CA SER A 218 12.86 0.12 -7.94
C SER A 218 12.99 -0.69 -6.65
N ASP A 219 13.98 -1.59 -6.56
CA ASP A 219 14.22 -2.38 -5.35
C ASP A 219 14.60 -1.49 -4.16
N LEU A 220 15.48 -0.50 -4.38
CA LEU A 220 15.85 0.44 -3.33
C LEU A 220 14.67 1.33 -2.94
N ASN A 221 13.86 1.75 -3.92
CA ASN A 221 12.64 2.51 -3.65
C ASN A 221 11.64 1.69 -2.81
N ALA A 222 11.39 0.43 -3.17
CA ALA A 222 10.52 -0.48 -2.44
C ALA A 222 11.07 -0.75 -1.02
N PHE A 223 12.39 -0.93 -0.88
CA PHE A 223 13.03 -1.03 0.43
C PHE A 223 12.81 0.20 1.29
N MET A 224 12.95 1.41 0.73
CA MET A 224 12.59 2.64 1.43
C MET A 224 11.08 2.69 1.74
N GLY A 225 10.26 2.16 0.83
CA GLY A 225 8.82 2.02 0.97
C GLY A 225 8.38 1.14 2.13
N ILE A 226 9.23 0.21 2.61
CA ILE A 226 8.97 -0.49 3.88
C ILE A 226 8.81 0.51 5.02
N PHE A 227 9.62 1.57 5.05
CA PHE A 227 9.60 2.53 6.15
C PHE A 227 8.61 3.67 5.92
N THR A 228 8.44 4.11 4.67
CA THR A 228 7.62 5.29 4.34
C THR A 228 6.20 4.96 3.91
N GLN A 229 5.93 3.72 3.48
CA GLN A 229 4.62 3.28 3.00
C GLN A 229 4.06 2.16 3.86
N HIS A 230 4.80 1.06 4.03
CA HIS A 230 4.27 -0.14 4.69
C HIS A 230 3.89 0.09 6.15
N LEU A 231 4.51 1.04 6.84
CA LEU A 231 4.22 1.39 8.24
C LEU A 231 3.12 2.46 8.39
N GLU A 232 2.58 2.98 7.29
CA GLU A 232 1.80 4.22 7.28
C GLU A 232 0.28 4.00 7.23
N TYR A 233 -0.21 2.76 7.04
CA TYR A 233 -1.65 2.46 6.87
C TYR A 233 -2.57 2.99 7.99
N LEU A 234 -2.06 3.22 9.20
CA LEU A 234 -2.83 3.78 10.32
C LEU A 234 -2.42 5.22 10.70
N SER A 235 -1.56 5.85 9.91
CA SER A 235 -1.02 7.19 10.14
C SER A 235 -1.42 8.19 9.06
N ILE A 236 -2.22 7.76 8.08
CA ILE A 236 -2.73 8.55 6.95
C ILE A 236 -4.02 9.32 7.23
N ASP A 237 -4.28 10.28 6.35
CA ASP A 237 -5.55 11.00 6.31
C ASP A 237 -6.63 10.17 5.58
N ALA A 238 -7.87 10.26 6.04
CA ALA A 238 -9.01 9.54 5.45
C ALA A 238 -9.19 9.83 3.95
N ASP A 239 -8.84 11.05 3.51
CA ASP A 239 -8.87 11.43 2.10
C ASP A 239 -7.95 10.56 1.22
N GLN A 240 -6.84 10.04 1.77
CA GLN A 240 -5.96 9.15 0.99
C GLN A 240 -6.63 7.80 0.73
N ILE A 241 -7.43 7.31 1.68
CA ILE A 241 -8.18 6.05 1.54
C ILE A 241 -9.35 6.25 0.57
N SER A 242 -10.08 7.36 0.69
CA SER A 242 -11.21 7.63 -0.22
C SER A 242 -10.76 7.88 -1.66
N ASN A 243 -9.53 8.34 -1.86
CA ASN A 243 -8.93 8.54 -3.18
C ASN A 243 -8.06 7.35 -3.63
N ALA A 244 -8.13 6.21 -2.93
CA ALA A 244 -7.44 5.01 -3.37
C ALA A 244 -7.99 4.55 -4.73
N VAL A 245 -7.08 4.09 -5.59
CA VAL A 245 -7.40 3.67 -6.96
C VAL A 245 -7.88 2.23 -6.93
N LEU A 246 -9.13 1.99 -7.34
CA LEU A 246 -9.64 0.65 -7.56
C LEU A 246 -8.93 0.01 -8.77
N LEU A 247 -8.24 -1.10 -8.54
CA LEU A 247 -7.38 -1.73 -9.53
C LEU A 247 -8.15 -2.70 -10.45
N PRO A 248 -7.70 -2.89 -11.71
CA PRO A 248 -8.20 -3.94 -12.60
C PRO A 248 -8.20 -5.32 -11.91
N GLY A 249 -9.18 -6.16 -12.21
CA GLY A 249 -9.34 -7.46 -11.55
C GLY A 249 -10.18 -7.43 -10.26
N SER A 250 -10.49 -6.24 -9.74
CA SER A 250 -11.42 -6.09 -8.63
C SER A 250 -12.83 -6.55 -9.00
N ALA A 251 -13.51 -7.20 -8.06
CA ALA A 251 -14.86 -7.73 -8.24
C ALA A 251 -15.88 -6.68 -8.69
N GLU A 252 -15.78 -5.45 -8.20
CA GLU A 252 -16.65 -4.34 -8.63
C GLU A 252 -16.44 -3.97 -10.12
N LEU A 253 -15.23 -4.13 -10.65
CA LEU A 253 -14.92 -3.82 -12.05
C LEU A 253 -15.23 -4.98 -13.00
N THR A 254 -15.03 -6.22 -12.55
CA THR A 254 -15.16 -7.43 -13.39
C THR A 254 -16.52 -8.08 -13.29
N GLY A 255 -17.22 -7.93 -12.16
CA GLY A 255 -18.39 -8.73 -11.80
C GLY A 255 -18.06 -10.18 -11.43
N GLU A 256 -16.77 -10.52 -11.29
CA GLU A 256 -16.26 -11.85 -10.97
C GLU A 256 -15.43 -11.81 -9.69
N GLY A 257 -15.46 -12.91 -8.92
CA GLY A 257 -14.78 -12.98 -7.62
C GLY A 257 -15.51 -12.20 -6.52
N LEU A 258 -14.83 -12.07 -5.38
CA LEU A 258 -15.33 -11.50 -4.13
C LEU A 258 -14.37 -10.45 -3.54
N THR A 259 -13.28 -10.10 -4.23
CA THR A 259 -12.25 -9.20 -3.70
C THR A 259 -12.12 -7.92 -4.51
N ASN A 260 -12.10 -6.78 -3.83
CA ASN A 260 -11.69 -5.50 -4.39
C ASN A 260 -10.26 -5.15 -3.95
N TYR A 261 -9.48 -4.59 -4.88
CA TYR A 261 -8.08 -4.23 -4.67
C TYR A 261 -7.93 -2.73 -4.87
N TYR A 262 -7.42 -2.05 -3.84
CA TYR A 262 -7.22 -0.62 -3.84
C TYR A 262 -5.73 -0.31 -3.70
N MET A 263 -5.26 0.60 -4.53
CA MET A 263 -3.92 1.16 -4.43
C MET A 263 -4.00 2.56 -3.85
N ILE A 264 -3.33 2.79 -2.73
CA ILE A 264 -3.19 4.12 -2.13
C ILE A 264 -1.96 4.79 -2.76
N PRO A 265 -2.11 5.88 -3.55
CA PRO A 265 -0.98 6.50 -4.22
C PRO A 265 0.02 7.11 -3.23
N ALA A 266 1.31 6.98 -3.54
CA ALA A 266 2.38 7.50 -2.71
C ALA A 266 2.54 9.01 -2.93
N GLN A 267 2.42 9.80 -1.85
CA GLN A 267 2.59 11.26 -1.92
C GLN A 267 4.03 11.71 -2.22
N THR A 268 4.98 10.81 -1.99
CA THR A 268 6.41 10.99 -2.26
C THR A 268 7.00 9.71 -2.77
N LEU A 269 7.89 9.78 -3.76
CA LEU A 269 8.79 8.70 -4.15
C LEU A 269 9.70 8.29 -2.97
N PRO A 270 9.54 7.09 -2.37
CA PRO A 270 10.27 6.67 -1.18
C PRO A 270 11.80 6.80 -1.27
N LEU A 271 12.37 6.51 -2.43
CA LEU A 271 13.80 6.58 -2.69
C LEU A 271 14.39 7.96 -2.41
N LEU A 272 13.62 9.02 -2.69
CA LEU A 272 14.05 10.39 -2.53
C LEU A 272 13.62 11.02 -1.21
N SER A 273 12.74 10.36 -0.44
CA SER A 273 12.25 10.86 0.85
C SER A 273 13.35 11.31 1.83
N PRO A 274 14.53 10.67 1.92
CA PRO A 274 15.62 11.16 2.77
C PRO A 274 16.11 12.57 2.44
N LEU A 275 15.99 13.03 1.17
CA LEU A 275 16.38 14.38 0.79
C LEU A 275 15.53 15.44 1.51
N LEU A 276 14.27 15.13 1.81
CA LEU A 276 13.34 16.03 2.48
C LEU A 276 13.73 16.31 3.95
N LEU A 277 14.71 15.59 4.49
CA LEU A 277 15.29 15.86 5.81
C LEU A 277 16.34 16.98 5.78
N LEU A 278 16.86 17.34 4.60
CA LEU A 278 17.82 18.43 4.45
C LEU A 278 17.09 19.78 4.43
N PRO A 279 17.34 20.67 5.40
CA PRO A 279 16.66 21.97 5.43
C PRO A 279 17.10 22.82 4.23
N VAL A 280 16.18 23.63 3.72
CA VAL A 280 16.37 24.59 2.61
C VAL A 280 16.60 23.94 1.25
N ILE A 281 17.59 23.05 1.12
CA ILE A 281 17.98 22.46 -0.17
C ILE A 281 17.27 21.14 -0.48
N GLY A 282 16.70 20.47 0.52
CA GLY A 282 16.13 19.13 0.36
C GLY A 282 14.95 19.07 -0.58
N GLN A 283 14.00 20.00 -0.43
CA GLN A 283 12.81 20.10 -1.27
C GLN A 283 13.16 20.45 -2.73
N PRO A 284 14.00 21.48 -3.03
CA PRO A 284 14.49 21.71 -4.38
C PRO A 284 15.21 20.52 -5.02
N LEU A 285 16.05 19.80 -4.27
CA LEU A 285 16.76 18.62 -4.78
C LEU A 285 15.81 17.45 -5.06
N TYR A 286 14.82 17.26 -4.19
CA TYR A 286 13.77 16.28 -4.39
C TYR A 286 13.00 16.61 -5.67
N ASP A 287 12.49 17.83 -5.78
CA ASP A 287 11.66 18.28 -6.90
C ASP A 287 12.43 18.31 -8.23
N LEU A 288 13.76 18.47 -8.19
CA LEU A 288 14.65 18.33 -9.35
C LEU A 288 14.72 16.89 -9.87
N LEU A 289 14.86 15.93 -8.97
CA LEU A 289 15.16 14.53 -9.30
C LEU A 289 13.90 13.68 -9.48
N GLU A 290 12.81 14.04 -8.82
CA GLU A 290 11.63 13.20 -8.68
C GLU A 290 10.96 12.79 -10.00
N PRO A 291 10.76 13.68 -10.99
CA PRO A 291 10.05 13.30 -12.20
C PRO A 291 10.75 12.17 -12.98
N ASP A 292 12.06 12.31 -13.19
CA ASP A 292 12.85 11.28 -13.89
C ASP A 292 13.04 10.04 -13.02
N MET A 293 13.30 10.21 -11.72
CA MET A 293 13.52 9.07 -10.82
C MET A 293 12.25 8.23 -10.69
N ARG A 294 11.07 8.86 -10.69
CA ARG A 294 9.80 8.14 -10.68
C ARG A 294 9.64 7.29 -11.93
N ILE A 295 9.94 7.83 -13.11
CA ILE A 295 9.90 7.06 -14.36
C ILE A 295 10.85 5.86 -14.26
N LEU A 296 12.11 6.09 -13.87
CA LEU A 296 13.11 5.03 -13.77
C LEU A 296 12.75 3.96 -12.73
N VAL A 297 12.13 4.35 -11.61
CA VAL A 297 11.61 3.43 -10.60
C VAL A 297 10.41 2.64 -11.17
N ASN A 298 9.48 3.29 -11.85
CA ASN A 298 8.27 2.65 -12.39
C ASN A 298 8.59 1.60 -13.48
N LEU A 299 9.75 1.70 -14.15
CA LEU A 299 10.21 0.65 -15.06
C LEU A 299 10.30 -0.73 -14.38
N GLY A 300 10.64 -0.79 -13.09
CA GLY A 300 10.65 -2.05 -12.32
C GLY A 300 9.25 -2.62 -12.06
N TYR A 301 8.22 -1.79 -12.22
CA TYR A 301 6.81 -2.16 -12.18
C TYR A 301 6.23 -2.37 -13.59
N GLY A 302 7.05 -2.23 -14.64
CA GLY A 302 6.66 -2.56 -16.01
C GLY A 302 5.92 -1.46 -16.77
N ASN A 303 5.91 -0.23 -16.24
CA ASN A 303 5.27 0.92 -16.87
C ASN A 303 6.07 2.21 -16.57
N ILE A 304 5.57 3.37 -16.98
CA ILE A 304 6.24 4.67 -16.73
C ILE A 304 5.39 5.66 -15.90
N THR A 305 4.16 5.30 -15.58
CA THR A 305 3.14 6.18 -14.97
C THR A 305 2.92 5.88 -13.51
N ASP A 306 2.74 4.60 -13.19
CA ASP A 306 2.24 4.10 -11.91
C ASP A 306 3.28 3.23 -11.21
N GLY A 307 3.41 3.39 -9.89
CA GLY A 307 4.34 2.62 -9.08
C GLY A 307 3.94 1.19 -8.77
N TRP A 308 3.00 0.60 -9.52
CA TRP A 308 2.53 -0.78 -9.39
C TRP A 308 2.40 -1.45 -10.77
N PHE A 309 2.34 -2.78 -10.82
CA PHE A 309 2.21 -3.50 -12.10
C PHE A 309 0.78 -3.39 -12.66
N PRO A 310 0.58 -2.97 -13.94
CA PRO A 310 -0.74 -2.65 -14.49
C PRO A 310 -1.65 -3.85 -14.81
N GLY A 311 -1.18 -5.08 -14.58
CA GLY A 311 -2.00 -6.27 -14.77
C GLY A 311 -3.12 -6.40 -13.72
N PRO A 312 -4.08 -7.30 -13.93
CA PRO A 312 -5.16 -7.55 -12.97
C PRO A 312 -4.61 -7.91 -11.58
N ALA A 313 -5.13 -7.24 -10.54
CA ALA A 313 -4.68 -7.39 -9.17
C ALA A 313 -5.02 -8.76 -8.55
N ASN A 314 -6.03 -9.43 -9.08
CA ASN A 314 -6.46 -10.77 -8.65
C ASN A 314 -5.69 -11.92 -9.32
N VAL A 315 -4.78 -11.62 -10.27
CA VAL A 315 -3.99 -12.63 -10.96
C VAL A 315 -2.60 -12.73 -10.33
N ALA A 316 -2.23 -13.95 -9.93
CA ALA A 316 -0.90 -14.26 -9.42
C ALA A 316 0.17 -13.79 -10.41
N THR A 317 1.03 -12.88 -9.97
CA THR A 317 2.04 -12.22 -10.79
C THR A 317 3.43 -12.51 -10.23
N PRO A 318 4.09 -13.58 -10.69
CA PRO A 318 5.46 -13.89 -10.29
C PRO A 318 6.45 -12.82 -10.76
N LEU A 319 7.60 -12.78 -10.08
CA LEU A 319 8.73 -11.93 -10.50
C LEU A 319 9.17 -12.27 -11.93
N GLY A 320 9.49 -11.23 -12.70
CA GLY A 320 10.03 -11.31 -14.05
C GLY A 320 11.48 -10.83 -14.10
N LEU A 321 12.17 -11.12 -15.20
CA LEU A 321 13.54 -10.63 -15.41
C LEU A 321 13.56 -9.21 -15.98
N PHE A 322 12.78 -8.97 -17.04
CA PHE A 322 12.74 -7.70 -17.76
C PHE A 322 11.31 -7.33 -18.16
N PRO A 323 10.96 -6.03 -18.20
CA PRO A 323 9.72 -5.57 -18.79
C PRO A 323 9.61 -5.99 -20.27
N THR A 324 8.46 -6.51 -20.67
CA THR A 324 8.25 -7.05 -22.03
C THR A 324 7.38 -6.17 -22.93
N GLY A 325 6.80 -5.08 -22.40
CA GLY A 325 5.82 -4.23 -23.09
C GLY A 325 6.10 -2.74 -23.06
N LEU A 326 7.36 -2.34 -22.79
CA LEU A 326 7.72 -0.92 -22.74
C LEU A 326 7.90 -0.32 -24.14
N ASP A 327 7.29 0.85 -24.36
CA ASP A 327 7.63 1.72 -25.48
C ASP A 327 8.82 2.60 -25.11
N TRP A 328 10.00 2.25 -25.62
CA TRP A 328 11.24 2.97 -25.34
C TRP A 328 11.26 4.41 -25.88
N SER A 329 10.46 4.72 -26.90
CA SER A 329 10.32 6.10 -27.38
C SER A 329 9.52 6.94 -26.38
N ALA A 330 8.47 6.37 -25.80
CA ALA A 330 7.71 7.00 -24.72
C ALA A 330 8.56 7.16 -23.45
N VAL A 331 9.38 6.16 -23.09
CA VAL A 331 10.33 6.27 -21.97
C VAL A 331 11.31 7.42 -22.20
N GLN A 332 11.92 7.51 -23.39
CA GLN A 332 12.86 8.58 -23.72
C GLN A 332 12.18 9.95 -23.64
N GLN A 333 10.97 10.09 -24.19
CA GLN A 333 10.24 11.34 -24.14
C GLN A 333 9.88 11.73 -22.70
N ALA A 334 9.41 10.77 -21.90
CA ALA A 334 9.07 11.00 -20.50
C ALA A 334 10.28 11.49 -19.69
N LEU A 335 11.48 10.97 -19.93
CA LEU A 335 12.71 11.44 -19.28
C LEU A 335 13.12 12.85 -19.72
N ILE A 336 12.86 13.22 -20.98
CA ILE A 336 13.11 14.61 -21.44
C ILE A 336 12.13 15.57 -20.76
N ASP A 337 10.86 15.19 -20.71
CA ASP A 337 9.80 15.99 -20.08
C ASP A 337 10.01 16.08 -18.56
N GLY A 338 10.40 14.97 -17.94
CA GLY A 338 10.72 14.87 -16.52
C GLY A 338 11.92 15.76 -16.13
N ALA A 339 13.01 15.75 -16.91
CA ALA A 339 14.14 16.63 -16.68
C ALA A 339 13.74 18.12 -16.75
N GLN A 340 12.89 18.50 -17.72
CA GLN A 340 12.38 19.86 -17.83
C GLN A 340 11.48 20.24 -16.64
N GLN A 341 10.57 19.33 -16.26
CA GLN A 341 9.67 19.52 -15.14
C GLN A 341 10.44 19.64 -13.81
N GLY A 342 11.45 18.79 -13.61
CA GLY A 342 12.26 18.79 -12.40
C GLY A 342 13.03 20.09 -12.24
N PHE A 343 13.67 20.57 -13.32
CA PHE A 343 14.33 21.87 -13.31
C PHE A 343 13.35 23.02 -12.98
N GLN A 344 12.16 23.02 -13.59
CA GLN A 344 11.13 24.03 -13.32
C GLN A 344 10.66 23.99 -11.86
N ASN A 345 10.43 22.80 -11.30
CA ASN A 345 10.02 22.64 -9.91
C ASN A 345 11.10 23.13 -8.95
N ALA A 346 12.35 22.73 -9.16
CA ALA A 346 13.47 23.11 -8.31
C ALA A 346 13.71 24.63 -8.29
N ILE A 347 13.60 25.30 -9.45
CA ILE A 347 13.69 26.76 -9.54
C ILE A 347 12.50 27.43 -8.83
N SER A 348 11.29 26.90 -8.99
CA SER A 348 10.10 27.41 -8.28
C SER A 348 10.24 27.29 -6.76
N ASP A 349 10.92 26.26 -6.27
CA ASP A 349 11.12 26.05 -4.83
C ASP A 349 12.21 26.97 -4.26
N LEU A 350 13.27 27.23 -5.03
CA LEU A 350 14.33 28.18 -4.64
C LEU A 350 13.89 29.65 -4.74
N PHE A 351 12.99 29.94 -5.68
CA PHE A 351 12.52 31.29 -5.99
C PHE A 351 10.99 31.32 -6.06
N PRO A 352 10.29 31.25 -4.90
CA PRO A 352 8.83 31.33 -4.88
C PRO A 352 8.34 32.64 -5.52
N PRO A 353 7.11 32.68 -6.08
CA PRO A 353 6.59 33.87 -6.74
C PRO A 353 6.73 35.10 -5.83
N TRP A 354 7.20 36.19 -6.41
CA TRP A 354 7.58 37.44 -5.73
C TRP A 354 6.53 37.93 -4.70
N SER A 355 5.24 37.68 -4.96
CA SER A 355 4.12 38.00 -4.06
C SER A 355 4.22 37.34 -2.67
N ALA A 356 4.86 36.17 -2.57
CA ALA A 356 5.07 35.46 -1.30
C ALA A 356 6.24 36.03 -0.48
N LEU A 357 7.14 36.81 -1.11
CA LEU A 357 8.32 37.42 -0.47
C LEU A 357 8.08 38.88 -0.05
N THR A 358 6.98 39.50 -0.52
CA THR A 358 6.56 40.87 -0.18
C THR A 358 6.63 41.19 1.33
N PRO A 359 6.15 40.31 2.24
CA PRO A 359 6.19 40.59 3.68
C PRO A 359 7.62 40.61 4.26
N LEU A 360 8.56 39.86 3.68
CA LEU A 360 9.97 39.83 4.07
C LEU A 360 10.75 41.03 3.54
N ALA A 361 10.47 41.44 2.30
CA ALA A 361 11.05 42.64 1.70
C ALA A 361 10.59 43.92 2.43
N GLU A 362 9.31 44.00 2.83
CA GLU A 362 8.77 45.09 3.63
C GLU A 362 9.36 45.12 5.06
N ALA A 363 9.65 43.96 5.65
CA ALA A 363 10.25 43.85 6.98
C ALA A 363 11.76 44.18 7.01
N ALA A 364 12.48 43.98 5.90
CA ALA A 364 13.93 44.13 5.84
C ALA A 364 14.43 45.52 5.43
N GLN A 365 13.55 46.42 4.96
CA GLN A 365 13.89 47.76 4.40
C GLN A 365 15.10 47.73 3.43
N ALA A 366 15.32 46.62 2.73
CA ALA A 366 16.45 46.47 1.84
C ALA A 366 16.10 47.02 0.44
N ASP A 367 17.03 47.78 -0.14
CA ASP A 367 16.91 48.25 -1.51
C ASP A 367 16.96 47.04 -2.45
N PHE A 368 15.85 46.86 -3.18
CA PHE A 368 15.59 45.76 -4.09
C PHE A 368 16.67 45.59 -5.17
N THR A 369 17.34 46.69 -5.53
CA THR A 369 18.40 46.68 -6.56
C THR A 369 19.68 45.95 -6.10
N ASP A 370 19.98 45.96 -4.80
CA ASP A 370 21.17 45.32 -4.23
C ASP A 370 21.02 43.79 -4.12
N VAL A 371 19.82 43.33 -3.81
CA VAL A 371 19.52 41.89 -3.69
C VAL A 371 19.57 41.20 -5.05
N VAL A 372 19.01 41.83 -6.08
CA VAL A 372 19.04 41.32 -7.46
C VAL A 372 20.47 41.29 -8.00
N SER A 373 21.26 42.33 -7.71
CA SER A 373 22.67 42.41 -8.12
C SER A 373 23.53 41.34 -7.43
N ALA A 374 23.26 41.04 -6.16
CA ALA A 374 23.96 40.00 -5.42
C ALA A 374 23.62 38.59 -5.96
N ILE A 375 22.37 38.34 -6.36
CA ILE A 375 21.96 37.06 -6.95
C ILE A 375 22.58 36.90 -8.34
N ALA A 376 22.55 37.93 -9.18
CA ALA A 376 23.17 37.90 -10.51
C ALA A 376 24.69 37.64 -10.44
N ALA A 377 25.36 38.25 -9.47
CA ALA A 377 26.80 38.06 -9.24
C ALA A 377 27.18 36.64 -8.77
N VAL A 378 26.29 35.94 -8.05
CA VAL A 378 26.52 34.54 -7.62
C VAL A 378 26.39 33.56 -8.79
N PHE A 379 25.56 33.88 -9.80
CA PHE A 379 25.30 33.00 -10.94
C PHE A 379 25.99 33.45 -12.25
N GLY A 380 26.74 34.55 -12.22
CA GLY A 380 27.53 35.03 -13.36
C GLY A 380 26.72 35.53 -14.55
N ILE A 381 25.53 36.09 -14.30
CA ILE A 381 24.68 36.74 -15.31
C ILE A 381 24.81 38.26 -15.19
#